data_AF-A0A932CR07-F1
#
_entry.id   AF-A0A932CR07-F1
#
_cell.length_a   1.000
_cell.length_b   1.000
_cell.length_c   1.000
_cell.angle_alpha   90.00
_cell.angle_beta   90.00
_cell.angle_gamma   90.00
#
_symmetry.space_group_name_H-M   'P 1'
#
loop_
_entity.id
_entity.type
_entity.pdbx_description
1 polymer ?
#
loop_
_entity_poly.entity_id
_entity_poly.type
_entity_poly.pdbx_seq_one_letter_code
_entity_poly.pdbx_strand_id
1 'polypeptide(L)'
;MDFAYYNDFLPSLSYEGSRSQHQGASLRNGRSRAVESHTLRFIKASLVYLAIGCTLGVLFILQPVYAIQWRMLHTHFNLLGWVSMMIFGVAYHILPRFRGRPLYSKNLAILHFWLANVGLVGMAICWSVVSSGGAVIYRSLAALFSLLVVAAILVFVWNLWATVR
;
A
#
# COMPACT_ATOMS: atom_id res chain seq x y z
N MET A 1 2.53 -41.24 51.32
CA MET A 1 2.23 -41.24 49.87
C MET A 1 2.78 -39.94 49.33
N ASP A 2 3.92 -40.02 48.64
CA ASP A 2 4.80 -38.90 48.35
C ASP A 2 4.36 -38.15 47.08
N PHE A 3 4.20 -36.83 47.19
CA PHE A 3 3.77 -35.96 46.08
C PHE A 3 4.82 -35.90 44.95
N ALA A 4 6.04 -36.40 45.19
CA ALA A 4 7.12 -36.45 44.21
C ALA A 4 6.86 -37.42 43.05
N TYR A 5 6.14 -38.53 43.26
CA TYR A 5 5.97 -39.58 42.23
C TYR A 5 5.08 -39.14 41.05
N TYR A 6 4.18 -38.16 41.26
CA TYR A 6 3.26 -37.70 40.22
C TYR A 6 3.90 -36.73 39.22
N ASN A 7 4.97 -36.03 39.64
CA ASN A 7 5.65 -35.03 38.81
C ASN A 7 6.64 -35.62 37.79
N ASP A 8 7.07 -36.88 37.97
CA ASP A 8 7.97 -37.56 37.02
C ASP A 8 7.23 -38.17 35.82
N PHE A 9 5.92 -38.40 35.92
CA PHE A 9 5.11 -38.98 34.83
C PHE A 9 4.44 -37.94 33.92
N LEU A 10 4.33 -36.68 34.37
CA LEU A 10 3.74 -35.55 33.61
C LEU A 10 4.68 -34.40 33.17
N PRO A 11 6.04 -34.44 33.29
CA PRO A 11 6.86 -33.29 32.90
C PRO A 11 6.87 -33.08 31.39
N SER A 12 6.85 -34.16 30.59
CA SER A 12 6.81 -34.07 29.13
C SER A 12 5.52 -33.41 28.61
N LEU A 13 4.35 -33.77 29.15
CA LEU A 13 3.07 -33.21 28.72
C LEU A 13 2.95 -31.70 28.96
N SER A 14 3.50 -31.20 30.07
CA SER A 14 3.56 -29.74 30.35
C SER A 14 4.54 -28.99 29.43
N TYR A 15 5.69 -29.59 29.10
CA TYR A 15 6.68 -29.02 28.18
C TYR A 15 6.20 -29.01 26.72
N GLU A 16 5.51 -30.06 26.29
CA GLU A 16 4.97 -30.20 24.93
C GLU A 16 3.82 -29.22 24.69
N GLY A 17 2.98 -28.97 25.71
CA GLY A 17 1.93 -27.94 25.68
C GLY A 17 2.49 -26.52 25.55
N SER A 18 3.57 -26.20 26.28
CA SER A 18 4.23 -24.90 26.19
C SER A 18 4.93 -24.68 24.83
N ARG A 19 5.64 -25.70 24.31
CA ARG A 19 6.28 -25.64 22.98
C ARG A 19 5.26 -25.48 21.86
N SER A 20 4.16 -26.24 21.90
CA SER A 20 3.11 -26.15 20.87
C SER A 20 2.37 -24.81 20.89
N GLN A 21 2.12 -24.22 22.07
CA GLN A 21 1.58 -22.87 22.17
C GLN A 21 2.55 -21.79 21.65
N HIS A 22 3.83 -21.84 22.03
CA HIS A 22 4.83 -20.90 21.55
C HIS A 22 5.07 -21.02 20.03
N GLN A 23 5.05 -22.24 19.49
CA GLN A 23 5.22 -22.49 18.07
C GLN A 23 3.99 -22.07 17.26
N GLY A 24 2.77 -22.29 17.79
CA GLY A 24 1.53 -21.78 17.20
C GLY A 24 1.47 -20.24 17.20
N ALA A 25 1.95 -19.60 18.27
CA ALA A 25 2.02 -18.14 18.37
C ALA A 25 3.05 -17.53 17.40
N SER A 26 4.22 -18.13 17.23
CA SER A 26 5.25 -17.63 16.31
C SER A 26 4.81 -17.74 14.84
N LEU A 27 4.15 -18.84 14.46
CA LEU A 27 3.63 -19.06 13.11
C LEU A 27 2.45 -18.13 12.79
N ARG A 28 1.54 -17.88 13.75
CA ARG A 28 0.49 -16.86 13.61
C ARG A 28 1.07 -15.47 13.41
N ASN A 29 2.09 -15.11 14.19
CA ASN A 29 2.76 -13.82 14.15
C ASN A 29 3.55 -13.61 12.83
N GLY A 30 4.18 -14.66 12.30
CA GLY A 30 4.84 -14.60 10.99
C GLY A 30 3.87 -14.35 9.83
N ARG A 31 2.72 -15.04 9.84
CA ARG A 31 1.70 -14.91 8.78
C ARG A 31 0.97 -13.56 8.84
N SER A 32 0.70 -13.02 10.03
CA SER A 32 0.12 -11.69 10.19
C SER A 32 1.08 -10.59 9.73
N ARG A 33 2.36 -10.66 10.11
CA ARG A 33 3.37 -9.68 9.69
C ARG A 33 3.59 -9.64 8.18
N ALA A 34 3.58 -10.79 7.51
CA ALA A 34 3.73 -10.83 6.05
C ALA A 34 2.54 -10.17 5.33
N VAL A 35 1.30 -10.42 5.76
CA VAL A 35 0.10 -9.78 5.18
C VAL A 35 0.05 -8.29 5.51
N GLU A 36 0.40 -7.91 6.73
CA GLU A 36 0.56 -6.49 7.08
C GLU A 36 1.59 -5.81 6.20
N SER A 37 2.71 -6.47 5.88
CA SER A 37 3.83 -5.85 5.17
C SER A 37 3.44 -5.25 3.81
N HIS A 38 2.45 -5.82 3.11
CA HIS A 38 2.04 -5.35 1.79
C HIS A 38 1.08 -4.17 1.88
N THR A 39 0.01 -4.29 2.69
CA THR A 39 -0.91 -3.18 2.95
C THR A 39 -0.18 -1.98 3.55
N LEU A 40 0.75 -2.23 4.47
CA LEU A 40 1.46 -1.17 5.18
C LEU A 40 2.34 -0.34 4.23
N ARG A 41 2.83 -0.90 3.12
CA ARG A 41 3.55 -0.15 2.08
C ARG A 41 2.65 0.90 1.43
N PHE A 42 1.41 0.55 1.10
CA PHE A 42 0.42 1.49 0.56
C PHE A 42 0.09 2.59 1.56
N ILE A 43 -0.17 2.23 2.82
CA ILE A 43 -0.49 3.20 3.87
C ILE A 43 0.69 4.15 4.11
N LYS A 44 1.92 3.63 4.26
CA LYS A 44 3.13 4.46 4.42
C LYS A 44 3.33 5.39 3.23
N ALA A 45 3.19 4.90 2.00
CA ALA A 45 3.28 5.74 0.81
C ALA A 45 2.21 6.85 0.80
N SER A 46 0.97 6.53 1.15
CA SER A 46 -0.13 7.51 1.20
C SER A 46 0.14 8.66 2.16
N LEU A 47 0.72 8.38 3.33
CA LEU A 47 1.08 9.39 4.33
C LEU A 47 2.22 10.29 3.82
N VAL A 48 3.17 9.73 3.08
CA VAL A 48 4.24 10.51 2.44
C VAL A 48 3.65 11.45 1.39
N TYR A 49 2.75 10.96 0.52
CA TYR A 49 2.10 11.80 -0.48
C TYR A 49 1.21 12.88 0.13
N LEU A 50 0.54 12.60 1.25
CA LEU A 50 -0.22 13.59 2.00
C LEU A 50 0.70 14.71 2.50
N ALA A 51 1.83 14.36 3.14
CA ALA A 51 2.76 15.36 3.65
C ALA A 51 3.29 16.26 2.52
N ILE A 52 3.66 15.67 1.38
CA ILE A 52 4.09 16.40 0.19
C ILE A 52 2.96 17.30 -0.35
N GLY A 53 1.74 16.76 -0.48
CA GLY A 53 0.56 17.51 -0.94
C GLY A 53 0.25 18.72 -0.06
N CYS A 54 0.22 18.54 1.27
CA CYS A 54 0.01 19.63 2.22
C CYS A 54 1.11 20.69 2.13
N THR A 55 2.38 20.26 2.01
CA THR A 55 3.51 21.18 1.88
C THR A 55 3.40 22.03 0.62
N LEU A 56 3.03 21.41 -0.53
CA LEU A 56 2.75 22.13 -1.77
C LEU A 56 1.58 23.13 -1.62
N GLY A 57 0.56 22.79 -0.84
CA GLY A 57 -0.56 23.68 -0.55
C GLY A 57 -0.12 24.95 0.20
N VAL A 58 0.74 24.80 1.20
CA VAL A 58 1.33 25.93 1.93
C VAL A 58 2.23 26.77 1.00
N LEU A 59 3.01 26.12 0.13
CA LEU A 59 3.86 26.83 -0.83
C LEU A 59 3.05 27.70 -1.80
N PHE A 60 1.83 27.33 -2.17
CA PHE A 60 0.98 28.18 -3.02
C PHE A 60 0.55 29.47 -2.33
N ILE A 61 0.39 29.44 -1.00
CA ILE A 61 0.08 30.62 -0.20
C ILE A 61 1.30 31.55 -0.18
N LEU A 62 2.50 30.99 -0.01
CA LEU A 62 3.74 31.77 0.07
C LEU A 62 4.21 32.29 -1.30
N GLN A 63 3.94 31.54 -2.38
CA GLN A 63 4.43 31.81 -3.72
C GLN A 63 3.32 31.57 -4.76
N PRO A 64 2.35 32.49 -4.89
CA PRO A 64 1.17 32.31 -5.74
C PRO A 64 1.50 32.20 -7.23
N VAL A 65 2.67 32.68 -7.67
CA VAL A 65 3.11 32.60 -9.07
C VAL A 65 3.26 31.15 -9.56
N TYR A 66 3.69 30.24 -8.68
CA TYR A 66 3.86 28.81 -9.01
C TYR A 66 2.55 28.02 -8.85
N ALA A 67 1.51 28.62 -8.27
CA ALA A 67 0.26 27.93 -7.98
C ALA A 67 -0.41 27.40 -9.25
N ILE A 68 -0.36 28.10 -10.39
CA ILE A 68 -0.91 27.60 -11.66
C ILE A 68 -0.12 26.39 -12.17
N GLN A 69 1.20 26.44 -12.05
CA GLN A 69 2.09 25.46 -12.66
C GLN A 69 2.06 24.12 -11.90
N TRP A 70 2.00 24.20 -10.58
CA TRP A 70 2.06 23.03 -9.71
C TRP A 70 0.69 22.62 -9.16
N ARG A 71 -0.41 23.29 -9.53
CA ARG A 71 -1.77 22.95 -9.08
C ARG A 71 -2.12 21.49 -9.35
N MET A 72 -1.87 21.05 -10.59
CA MET A 72 -2.16 19.68 -10.99
C MET A 72 -1.33 18.70 -10.18
N LEU A 73 -0.05 19.01 -9.94
CA LEU A 73 0.84 18.18 -9.12
C LEU A 73 0.27 17.99 -7.70
N HIS A 74 -0.15 19.08 -7.06
CA HIS A 74 -0.78 19.06 -5.74
C HIS A 74 -2.06 18.23 -5.72
N THR A 75 -2.97 18.45 -6.68
CA THR A 75 -4.25 17.71 -6.74
C THR A 75 -4.04 16.22 -6.96
N HIS A 76 -3.13 15.83 -7.87
CA HIS A 76 -2.90 14.42 -8.16
C HIS A 76 -2.15 13.70 -7.02
N PHE A 77 -1.22 14.37 -6.32
CA PHE A 77 -0.61 13.77 -5.12
C PHE A 77 -1.61 13.59 -3.99
N ASN A 78 -2.57 14.51 -3.79
CA ASN A 78 -3.61 14.32 -2.79
C ASN A 78 -4.62 13.23 -3.21
N LEU A 79 -5.12 13.27 -4.44
CA LEU A 79 -6.15 12.34 -4.89
C LEU A 79 -5.59 10.93 -5.16
N LEU A 80 -4.60 10.80 -6.04
CA LEU A 80 -4.04 9.50 -6.43
C LEU A 80 -2.99 9.01 -5.45
N GLY A 81 -2.17 9.91 -4.92
CA GLY A 81 -1.09 9.56 -4.00
C GLY A 81 -1.58 9.27 -2.59
N TRP A 82 -2.40 10.13 -2.00
CA TRP A 82 -2.91 9.94 -0.64
C TRP A 82 -4.21 9.15 -0.62
N VAL A 83 -5.32 9.72 -1.14
CA VAL A 83 -6.66 9.13 -0.99
C VAL A 83 -6.73 7.74 -1.60
N SER A 84 -6.34 7.58 -2.88
CA SER A 84 -6.41 6.29 -3.56
C SER A 84 -5.49 5.25 -2.92
N MET A 85 -4.22 5.57 -2.61
CA MET A 85 -3.31 4.61 -1.97
C MET A 85 -3.80 4.18 -0.58
N MET A 86 -4.39 5.09 0.19
CA MET A 86 -4.99 4.75 1.48
C MET A 86 -6.14 3.76 1.29
N ILE A 87 -7.05 4.05 0.34
CA ILE A 87 -8.16 3.15 0.01
C ILE A 87 -7.65 1.79 -0.45
N PHE A 88 -6.62 1.74 -1.29
CA PHE A 88 -6.06 0.48 -1.80
C PHE A 88 -5.44 -0.35 -0.68
N GLY A 89 -4.65 0.27 0.20
CA GLY A 89 -4.06 -0.40 1.35
C GLY A 89 -5.13 -1.03 2.26
N VAL A 90 -6.13 -0.23 2.62
CA VAL A 90 -7.26 -0.66 3.46
C VAL A 90 -8.08 -1.74 2.77
N ALA A 91 -8.41 -1.60 1.49
CA ALA A 91 -9.19 -2.57 0.73
C ALA A 91 -8.49 -3.93 0.66
N TYR A 92 -7.18 -3.96 0.36
CA TYR A 92 -6.40 -5.20 0.36
C TYR A 92 -6.30 -5.87 1.73
N HIS A 93 -6.48 -5.12 2.81
CA HIS A 93 -6.51 -5.67 4.16
C HIS A 93 -7.89 -6.20 4.53
N ILE A 94 -8.92 -5.40 4.27
CA ILE A 94 -10.26 -5.62 4.81
C ILE A 94 -11.07 -6.63 3.98
N LEU A 95 -11.06 -6.53 2.65
CA LEU A 95 -11.88 -7.39 1.79
C LEU A 95 -11.62 -8.89 1.95
N PRO A 96 -10.35 -9.38 1.94
CA PRO A 96 -10.08 -10.81 2.10
C PRO A 96 -10.55 -11.34 3.46
N ARG A 97 -10.46 -10.51 4.51
CA ARG A 97 -10.90 -10.86 5.87
C ARG A 97 -12.41 -10.98 5.97
N PHE A 98 -13.16 -10.06 5.36
CA PHE A 98 -14.62 -10.14 5.32
C PHE A 98 -15.13 -11.40 4.61
N ARG A 99 -14.45 -11.86 3.54
CA ARG A 99 -14.82 -13.08 2.83
C ARG A 99 -14.23 -14.36 3.43
N GLY A 100 -13.38 -14.25 4.46
CA GLY A 100 -12.67 -15.39 5.05
C GLY A 100 -11.73 -16.11 4.08
N ARG A 101 -11.35 -15.48 2.96
CA ARG A 101 -10.52 -16.06 1.88
C ARG A 101 -9.17 -15.36 1.80
N PRO A 102 -8.08 -16.08 1.44
CA PRO A 102 -6.82 -15.42 1.13
C PRO A 102 -6.98 -14.53 -0.12
N LEU A 103 -6.22 -13.44 -0.18
CA LEU A 103 -6.16 -12.56 -1.36
C LEU A 103 -5.77 -13.38 -2.60
N TYR A 104 -6.42 -13.14 -3.74
CA TYR A 104 -6.20 -13.90 -4.97
C TYR A 104 -4.72 -13.95 -5.38
N SER A 105 -4.05 -12.80 -5.48
CA SER A 105 -2.61 -12.76 -5.74
C SER A 105 -1.91 -11.60 -5.04
N LYS A 106 -0.89 -11.96 -4.25
CA LYS A 106 0.02 -11.00 -3.60
C LYS A 106 0.94 -10.31 -4.61
N ASN A 107 1.34 -11.02 -5.67
CA ASN A 107 2.22 -10.49 -6.71
C ASN A 107 1.51 -9.39 -7.51
N LEU A 108 0.21 -9.56 -7.78
CA LEU A 108 -0.61 -8.52 -8.42
C LEU A 108 -0.73 -7.26 -7.55
N ALA A 109 -0.84 -7.40 -6.23
CA ALA A 109 -0.85 -6.24 -5.32
C ALA A 109 0.50 -5.50 -5.29
N ILE A 110 1.63 -6.23 -5.35
CA ILE A 110 2.96 -5.62 -5.46
C ILE A 110 3.13 -4.92 -6.81
N LEU A 111 2.71 -5.56 -7.90
CA LEU A 111 2.75 -4.96 -9.23
C LEU A 111 1.91 -3.67 -9.29
N HIS A 112 0.69 -3.71 -8.73
CA HIS A 112 -0.16 -2.52 -8.60
C HIS A 112 0.55 -1.40 -7.84
N PHE A 113 1.19 -1.71 -6.70
CA PHE A 113 1.94 -0.71 -5.92
C PHE A 113 2.99 0.00 -6.77
N TRP A 114 3.80 -0.75 -7.52
CA TRP A 114 4.86 -0.18 -8.35
C TRP A 114 4.31 0.60 -9.54
N LEU A 115 3.32 0.05 -10.25
CA LEU A 115 2.68 0.73 -11.38
C LEU A 115 2.07 2.07 -10.95
N ALA A 116 1.36 2.08 -9.82
CA ALA A 116 0.71 3.28 -9.31
C ALA A 116 1.73 4.35 -8.88
N ASN A 117 2.82 3.96 -8.18
CA ASN A 117 3.86 4.91 -7.77
C ASN A 117 4.66 5.45 -8.96
N VAL A 118 5.13 4.58 -9.86
CA VAL A 118 5.92 4.99 -11.03
C VAL A 118 5.08 5.82 -11.98
N GLY A 119 3.82 5.42 -12.23
CA GLY A 119 2.89 6.18 -13.05
C GLY A 119 2.61 7.56 -12.46
N LEU A 120 2.34 7.64 -11.15
CA LEU A 120 2.04 8.92 -10.49
C LEU A 120 3.25 9.86 -10.51
N VAL A 121 4.43 9.38 -10.10
CA VAL A 121 5.66 10.20 -10.06
C VAL A 121 6.11 10.61 -11.46
N GLY A 122 6.05 9.69 -12.43
CA GLY A 122 6.40 9.99 -13.83
C GLY A 122 5.47 11.02 -14.45
N MET A 123 4.16 10.88 -14.24
CA MET A 123 3.17 11.86 -14.70
C MET A 123 3.37 13.23 -14.02
N ALA A 124 3.60 13.24 -12.71
CA ALA A 124 3.87 14.42 -11.90
C ALA A 124 5.07 15.24 -12.42
N ILE A 125 6.20 14.57 -12.68
CA ILE A 125 7.42 15.23 -13.17
C ILE A 125 7.19 15.74 -14.60
N CYS A 126 6.64 14.91 -15.48
CA CYS A 126 6.40 15.31 -16.87
C CYS A 126 5.44 16.51 -16.95
N TRP A 127 4.36 16.51 -16.16
CA TRP A 127 3.42 17.63 -16.12
C TRP A 127 4.06 18.91 -15.59
N SER A 128 4.94 18.81 -14.59
CA SER A 128 5.66 19.95 -14.04
C SER A 128 6.52 20.63 -15.11
N VAL A 129 7.22 19.83 -15.94
CA VAL A 129 8.03 20.33 -17.06
C VAL A 129 7.16 20.96 -18.16
N VAL A 130 6.00 20.36 -18.47
CA VAL A 130 5.05 20.96 -19.42
C VAL A 130 4.56 22.32 -18.93
N SER A 131 4.25 22.44 -17.64
CA SER A 131 3.72 23.69 -17.06
C SER A 131 4.76 24.81 -16.98
N SER A 132 6.06 24.48 -16.96
CA SER A 132 7.15 25.45 -17.04
C SER A 132 7.51 25.85 -18.48
N GLY A 133 6.72 25.45 -19.49
CA GLY A 133 6.97 25.76 -20.90
C GLY A 133 7.86 24.74 -21.64
N GLY A 134 8.02 23.53 -21.10
CA GLY A 134 8.79 22.47 -21.74
C GLY A 134 8.18 21.96 -23.06
N ALA A 135 9.01 21.24 -23.83
CA ALA A 135 8.64 20.72 -25.14
C ALA A 135 7.37 19.83 -25.13
N VAL A 136 6.65 19.80 -26.26
CA VAL A 136 5.40 19.04 -26.43
C VAL A 136 5.56 17.54 -26.12
N ILE A 137 6.76 16.99 -26.32
CA ILE A 137 7.09 15.58 -26.00
C ILE A 137 6.73 15.20 -24.55
N TYR A 138 6.88 16.12 -23.59
CA TYR A 138 6.56 15.86 -22.19
C TYR A 138 5.05 15.70 -21.93
N ARG A 139 4.19 16.24 -22.81
CA ARG A 139 2.73 16.00 -22.75
C ARG A 139 2.41 14.55 -23.11
N SER A 140 3.02 14.04 -24.16
CA SER A 140 2.87 12.64 -24.58
C SER A 140 3.42 11.69 -23.52
N LEU A 141 4.59 12.01 -22.94
CA LEU A 141 5.14 11.22 -21.82
C LEU A 141 4.22 11.25 -20.60
N ALA A 142 3.68 12.42 -20.21
CA ALA A 142 2.74 12.51 -19.10
C ALA A 142 1.49 11.64 -19.35
N ALA A 143 0.97 11.63 -20.59
CA ALA A 143 -0.14 10.76 -20.97
C ALA A 143 0.22 9.27 -20.87
N LEU A 144 1.42 8.87 -21.30
CA LEU A 144 1.90 7.49 -21.17
C LEU A 144 1.99 7.06 -19.70
N PHE A 145 2.54 7.90 -18.83
CA PHE A 145 2.57 7.61 -17.39
C PHE A 145 1.17 7.57 -16.77
N SER A 146 0.24 8.41 -17.25
CA SER A 146 -1.16 8.36 -16.84
C SER A 146 -1.82 7.03 -17.23
N LEU A 147 -1.54 6.51 -18.42
CA LEU A 147 -2.01 5.17 -18.83
C LEU A 147 -1.48 4.05 -17.93
N LEU A 148 -0.25 4.18 -17.41
CA LEU A 148 0.28 3.23 -16.41
C LEU A 148 -0.51 3.29 -15.11
N VAL A 149 -0.94 4.48 -14.66
CA VAL A 149 -1.82 4.60 -13.47
C VAL A 149 -3.16 3.93 -13.74
N VAL A 150 -3.75 4.12 -14.93
CA VAL A 150 -5.00 3.44 -15.32
C VAL A 150 -4.83 1.92 -15.30
N ALA A 151 -3.73 1.41 -15.87
CA ALA A 151 -3.42 -0.02 -15.81
C ALA A 151 -3.29 -0.51 -14.36
N ALA A 152 -2.68 0.28 -13.48
CA ALA A 152 -2.57 -0.02 -12.06
C ALA A 152 -3.96 -0.17 -11.39
N ILE A 153 -4.90 0.72 -11.71
CA ILE A 153 -6.29 0.67 -11.22
C ILE A 153 -7.01 -0.58 -11.75
N LEU A 154 -6.82 -0.93 -13.03
CA LEU A 154 -7.42 -2.15 -13.59
C LEU A 154 -6.90 -3.41 -12.90
N VAL A 155 -5.60 -3.49 -12.62
CA VAL A 155 -4.99 -4.57 -11.85
C VAL A 155 -5.59 -4.64 -10.43
N PHE A 156 -5.81 -3.50 -9.79
CA PHE A 156 -6.45 -3.42 -8.48
C PHE A 156 -7.87 -3.99 -8.50
N VAL A 157 -8.69 -3.50 -9.43
CA VAL A 157 -10.09 -3.93 -9.59
C VAL A 157 -10.15 -5.42 -9.87
N TRP A 158 -9.34 -5.93 -10.81
CA TRP A 158 -9.31 -7.35 -11.14
C TRP A 158 -8.92 -8.22 -9.95
N ASN A 159 -7.86 -7.85 -9.22
CA ASN A 159 -7.38 -8.62 -8.08
C ASN A 159 -8.42 -8.69 -6.94
N LEU A 160 -9.13 -7.57 -6.69
CA LEU A 160 -10.20 -7.55 -5.70
C LEU A 160 -11.44 -8.30 -6.17
N TRP A 161 -11.89 -8.12 -7.42
CA TRP A 161 -13.03 -8.82 -7.98
C TRP A 161 -12.83 -10.35 -7.91
N ALA A 162 -11.65 -10.81 -8.31
CA ALA A 162 -11.27 -12.22 -8.22
C ALA A 162 -11.19 -12.75 -6.77
N THR A 163 -10.97 -11.87 -5.79
CA THR A 163 -10.98 -12.24 -4.37
C THR A 163 -12.41 -12.32 -3.81
N VAL A 164 -13.33 -11.51 -4.33
CA VAL A 164 -14.72 -11.45 -3.85
C VAL A 164 -15.58 -12.56 -4.45
N ARG A 165 -15.37 -12.93 -5.72
CA ARG A 165 -16.07 -14.06 -6.37
C ARG A 165 -15.80 -15.40 -5.65
#